data_AF-A0A6L5K3C4-F1
#
_entry.id   AF-A0A6L5K3C4-F1
#
_cell.length_a   1.000
_cell.length_b   1.000
_cell.length_c   1.000
_cell.angle_alpha   90.00
_cell.angle_beta   90.00
_cell.angle_gamma   90.00
#
_symmetry.space_group_name_H-M   'P 1'
#
loop_
_entity.id
_entity.type
_entity.pdbx_description
1 polymer ?
#
loop_
_entity_poly.entity_id
_entity_poly.type
_entity_poly.pdbx_seq_one_letter_code
_entity_poly.pdbx_strand_id
1 'polypeptide(L)'
;MVIAGLVFSAKDWLWSSLRERIDERTETIISDLPFELSSDWIKFVDEPLTKKELERIRQSVIRQSPFGTLEWQNEISKELKIECTLRPRGRPRKESKKRS
;
A
#
# COMPACT_ATOMS: atom_id res chain seq x y z
N MET A 1 7.98 -3.29 -5.09
CA MET A 1 6.62 -3.70 -5.49
C MET A 1 6.60 -3.95 -6.99
N VAL A 2 7.04 -5.13 -7.41
CA VAL A 2 6.85 -5.61 -8.79
C VAL A 2 5.35 -5.84 -8.98
N ILE A 3 4.70 -5.05 -9.83
CA ILE A 3 3.32 -5.32 -10.22
C ILE A 3 3.30 -6.63 -11.00
N ALA A 4 2.76 -7.67 -10.37
CA ALA A 4 2.32 -8.92 -11.00
C ALA A 4 3.37 -9.63 -11.88
N GLY A 5 4.50 -10.06 -11.30
CA GLY A 5 5.31 -11.15 -11.86
C GLY A 5 5.87 -10.95 -13.27
N LEU A 6 5.87 -9.73 -13.81
CA LEU A 6 6.40 -9.42 -15.13
C LEU A 6 7.94 -9.54 -15.19
N VAL A 7 8.62 -9.38 -14.05
CA VAL A 7 10.08 -9.44 -13.92
C VAL A 7 10.48 -10.11 -12.62
N PHE A 8 11.66 -10.73 -12.59
CA PHE A 8 12.20 -11.42 -11.41
C PHE A 8 12.67 -10.48 -10.31
N SER A 9 13.06 -9.25 -10.65
CA SER A 9 13.45 -8.20 -9.71
C SER A 9 12.94 -6.85 -10.20
N ALA A 10 12.61 -5.96 -9.27
CA ALA A 10 12.16 -4.61 -9.54
C ALA A 10 13.20 -3.79 -10.34
N LYS A 11 14.49 -4.13 -10.22
CA LYS A 11 15.56 -3.51 -11.02
C LYS A 11 15.48 -3.87 -12.51
N ASP A 12 14.84 -4.99 -12.86
CA ASP A 12 14.77 -5.47 -14.24
C ASP A 12 13.59 -4.84 -15.00
N TRP A 13 12.74 -4.09 -14.30
CA TRP A 13 11.60 -3.41 -14.90
C TRP A 13 12.02 -2.12 -15.61
N LEU A 14 11.99 -2.13 -16.95
CA LEU A 14 12.43 -1.02 -17.79
C LEU A 14 11.70 0.30 -17.54
N TRP A 15 10.39 0.26 -17.30
CA TRP A 15 9.56 1.44 -16.99
C TRP A 15 9.51 1.83 -15.51
N SER A 16 10.43 1.34 -14.67
CA SER A 16 10.46 1.69 -13.25
C SER A 16 11.48 2.80 -12.99
N SER A 17 11.11 3.76 -12.14
CA SER A 17 12.05 4.79 -11.66
C SER A 17 13.19 4.20 -10.82
N LEU A 18 13.09 2.94 -10.39
CA LEU A 18 14.17 2.23 -9.69
C LEU A 18 15.30 1.84 -10.66
N ARG A 19 14.98 1.44 -11.90
CA ARG A 19 15.98 1.13 -12.93
C ARG A 19 16.88 2.33 -13.18
N GLU A 20 16.26 3.48 -13.41
CA GLU A 20 16.92 4.77 -13.65
C GLU A 20 17.79 5.25 -12.48
N ARG A 21 17.52 4.77 -11.25
CA ARG A 21 18.34 5.06 -10.06
C ARG A 21 19.51 4.07 -9.88
N ILE A 22 19.44 2.90 -10.50
CA ILE A 22 20.46 1.84 -10.39
C ILE A 22 21.40 1.85 -11.60
N ASP A 23 20.86 2.11 -12.79
CA ASP A 23 21.60 2.20 -14.04
C ASP A 23 21.94 3.68 -14.27
N GLU A 24 23.23 4.04 -14.32
CA GLU A 24 23.72 5.41 -14.56
C GLU A 24 23.43 5.91 -16.00
N ARG A 25 22.51 5.25 -16.70
CA ARG A 25 22.28 5.33 -18.14
C ARG A 25 20.94 5.93 -18.49
N THR A 26 20.58 7.06 -17.89
CA THR A 26 19.47 7.83 -18.46
C THR A 26 19.50 9.28 -18.00
N GLU A 27 19.25 10.15 -18.98
CA GLU A 27 19.18 11.59 -18.81
C GLU A 27 18.15 11.95 -17.73
N THR A 28 18.62 12.72 -16.76
CA THR A 28 18.00 13.25 -15.52
C THR A 28 16.50 13.57 -15.58
N ILE A 29 15.61 12.56 -15.68
CA ILE A 29 14.16 12.74 -15.55
C ILE A 29 13.72 12.63 -14.07
N ILE A 30 14.57 12.08 -13.21
CA ILE A 30 14.24 11.81 -11.80
C ILE A 30 14.88 12.86 -10.89
N SER A 31 14.07 13.47 -10.04
CA SER A 31 14.55 14.36 -8.98
C SER A 31 15.29 13.59 -7.88
N ASP A 32 16.29 14.24 -7.28
CA ASP A 32 17.02 13.72 -6.14
C ASP A 32 16.08 13.37 -4.98
N LEU A 33 16.41 12.30 -4.26
CA LEU A 33 15.67 11.94 -3.07
C LEU A 33 16.05 12.88 -1.94
N PRO A 34 15.09 13.28 -1.09
CA PRO A 34 15.38 14.07 0.11
C PRO A 34 16.15 13.28 1.19
N PHE A 35 16.44 11.99 0.95
CA PHE A 35 17.16 11.09 1.84
C PHE A 35 17.97 10.08 1.04
N GLU A 36 19.05 9.56 1.63
CA GLU A 36 19.86 8.51 1.03
C GLU A 36 19.12 7.17 1.01
N LEU A 37 19.17 6.49 -0.13
CA LEU A 37 18.55 5.19 -0.30
C LEU A 37 19.52 4.12 0.22
N SER A 38 19.12 3.38 1.26
CA SER A 38 19.92 2.27 1.78
C SER A 38 20.14 1.20 0.70
N SER A 39 21.32 0.58 0.70
CA SER A 39 21.67 -0.52 -0.22
C SER A 39 20.70 -1.72 -0.13
N ASP A 40 20.04 -1.90 1.02
CA ASP A 40 19.05 -2.95 1.23
C ASP A 40 17.65 -2.61 0.67
N TRP A 41 17.45 -1.38 0.16
CA TRP A 41 16.19 -0.95 -0.44
C TRP A 41 15.74 -1.86 -1.58
N ILE A 42 16.67 -2.32 -2.41
CA ILE A 42 16.37 -3.24 -3.52
C ILE A 42 15.79 -4.55 -2.97
N LYS A 43 16.38 -5.11 -1.92
CA LYS A 43 15.89 -6.34 -1.28
C LYS A 43 14.49 -6.13 -0.70
N PHE A 44 14.28 -5.01 -0.03
CA PHE A 44 12.97 -4.65 0.53
C PHE A 44 11.89 -4.52 -0.56
N VAL A 45 12.23 -3.93 -1.71
CA VAL A 45 11.29 -3.73 -2.83
C VAL A 45 11.00 -5.03 -3.58
N ASP A 46 11.97 -5.95 -3.62
CA ASP A 46 11.86 -7.29 -4.19
C ASP A 46 11.16 -8.29 -3.27
N GLU A 47 11.10 -8.02 -1.96
CA GLU A 47 10.44 -8.90 -1.01
C GLU A 47 8.93 -9.01 -1.33
N PRO A 48 8.42 -10.22 -1.58
CA PRO A 48 7.02 -10.39 -1.91
C PRO A 48 6.16 -10.18 -0.66
N LEU A 49 5.14 -9.35 -0.79
CA LEU A 49 4.11 -9.20 0.23
C LEU A 49 3.44 -10.55 0.51
N THR A 50 3.18 -10.83 1.79
CA THR A 50 2.46 -12.05 2.17
C THR A 50 1.04 -12.04 1.62
N LYS A 51 0.43 -13.22 1.43
CA LYS A 51 -0.97 -13.34 0.96
C LYS A 51 -1.94 -12.52 1.82
N LYS A 52 -1.70 -12.45 3.12
CA LYS A 52 -2.53 -11.70 4.08
C LYS A 52 -2.42 -10.19 3.88
N GLU A 53 -1.22 -9.69 3.61
CA GLU A 53 -0.99 -8.27 3.34
C GLU A 53 -1.59 -7.86 2.00
N LEU A 54 -1.41 -8.69 0.96
CA LEU A 54 -2.04 -8.48 -0.34
C LEU A 54 -3.57 -8.42 -0.23
N GLU A 55 -4.18 -9.34 0.53
CA GLU A 55 -5.62 -9.31 0.75
C GLU A 55 -6.04 -8.04 1.48
N ARG A 56 -5.29 -7.60 2.50
CA ARG A 56 -5.57 -6.34 3.21
C ARG A 56 -5.51 -5.13 2.28
N ILE A 57 -4.51 -5.05 1.39
CA ILE A 57 -4.40 -3.98 0.40
C ILE A 57 -5.58 -4.03 -0.57
N ARG A 58 -5.92 -5.21 -1.10
CA ARG A 58 -7.06 -5.40 -1.99
C ARG A 58 -8.36 -4.95 -1.34
N GLN A 59 -8.59 -5.31 -0.08
CA GLN A 59 -9.75 -4.88 0.68
C GLN A 59 -9.77 -3.34 0.84
N SER A 60 -8.64 -2.72 1.18
CA SER A 60 -8.54 -1.26 1.24
C SER A 60 -8.89 -0.59 -0.09
N VAL A 61 -8.39 -1.12 -1.22
CA VAL A 61 -8.71 -0.61 -2.56
C VAL A 61 -10.20 -0.79 -2.90
N ILE A 62 -10.75 -1.98 -2.69
CA ILE A 62 -12.16 -2.29 -3.01
C ILE A 62 -13.11 -1.45 -2.14
N ARG A 63 -12.77 -1.24 -0.87
CA ARG A 63 -13.59 -0.46 0.07
C ARG A 63 -13.33 1.04 -0.01
N GLN A 64 -12.32 1.46 -0.79
CA GLN A 64 -11.79 2.82 -0.79
C GLN A 64 -11.48 3.31 0.64
N SER A 65 -11.01 2.41 1.50
CA SER A 65 -10.69 2.70 2.89
C SER A 65 -9.19 2.91 3.07
N PRO A 66 -8.76 3.76 4.02
CA PRO A 66 -7.34 3.98 4.30
C PRO A 66 -6.61 2.66 4.63
N PHE A 67 -5.34 2.56 4.25
CA PHE A 67 -4.48 1.41 4.56
C PHE A 67 -3.45 1.82 5.63
N GLY A 68 -3.48 1.18 6.78
CA GLY A 68 -2.61 1.51 7.91
C GLY A 68 -3.04 0.79 9.19
N THR A 69 -2.58 1.24 10.35
CA THR A 69 -3.06 0.72 11.65
C THR A 69 -4.55 1.01 11.85
N LEU A 70 -5.23 0.29 12.75
CA LEU A 70 -6.66 0.49 12.97
C LEU A 70 -6.94 1.87 13.58
N GLU A 71 -6.04 2.30 14.48
CA GLU A 71 -6.04 3.61 15.11
C GLU A 71 -5.97 4.70 14.05
N TRP A 72 -4.97 4.63 13.16
CA TRP A 72 -4.78 5.60 12.09
C TRP A 72 -5.92 5.59 11.07
N GLN A 73 -6.45 4.40 10.72
CA GLN A 73 -7.61 4.30 9.84
C GLN A 73 -8.83 5.01 10.43
N ASN A 74 -9.08 4.86 11.73
CA ASN A 74 -10.19 5.54 12.41
C ASN A 74 -9.98 7.06 12.42
N GLU A 75 -8.78 7.54 12.70
CA GLU A 75 -8.44 8.97 12.69
C GLU A 75 -8.63 9.58 11.30
N ILE A 76 -8.00 9.01 10.27
CA ILE A 76 -8.08 9.52 8.90
C ILE A 76 -9.49 9.38 8.31
N SER A 77 -10.23 8.32 8.66
CA SER A 77 -11.60 8.18 8.19
C SER A 77 -12.52 9.27 8.73
N LYS A 78 -12.27 9.77 9.96
CA LYS A 78 -12.98 10.90 10.55
C LYS A 78 -12.59 12.20 9.86
N GLU A 79 -11.29 12.43 9.69
CA GLU A 79 -10.76 13.64 9.04
C GLU A 79 -11.30 13.80 7.62
N LEU A 80 -11.25 12.72 6.83
CA LEU A 80 -11.74 12.69 5.45
C LEU A 80 -13.27 12.50 5.36
N LYS A 81 -13.97 12.32 6.47
CA LYS A 81 -15.43 12.06 6.54
C LYS A 81 -15.87 10.83 5.73
N ILE A 82 -15.02 9.82 5.61
CA ILE A 82 -15.26 8.57 4.86
C ILE A 82 -15.46 7.36 5.77
N GLU A 83 -15.87 7.55 7.02
CA GLU A 83 -16.12 6.49 8.01
C GLU A 83 -17.02 5.35 7.51
N CYS A 84 -17.92 5.65 6.57
CA CYS A 84 -18.79 4.67 5.92
C CYS A 84 -18.00 3.56 5.19
N THR A 85 -16.78 3.84 4.75
CA THR A 85 -15.89 2.85 4.11
C THR A 85 -15.41 1.79 5.10
N LEU A 86 -15.33 2.09 6.40
CA LEU A 86 -14.93 1.17 7.46
C LEU A 86 -16.10 0.33 8.00
N ARG A 87 -17.33 0.84 7.92
CA ARG A 87 -18.53 0.14 8.41
C ARG A 87 -18.87 -1.10 7.57
N PRO A 88 -19.29 -2.21 8.19
CA PRO A 88 -19.68 -3.42 7.46
C PRO A 88 -20.80 -3.10 6.46
N ARG A 89 -20.69 -3.61 5.22
CA ARG A 89 -21.72 -3.43 4.20
C ARG A 89 -22.99 -4.18 4.59
N GLY A 90 -24.13 -3.53 4.34
CA GLY A 90 -25.46 -4.10 4.57
C GLY A 90 -26.17 -3.47 5.77
N ARG A 91 -27.34 -4.03 6.09
CA ARG A 91 -28.17 -3.53 7.19
C ARG A 91 -27.40 -3.66 8.51
N PRO A 92 -27.34 -2.59 9.33
CA PRO A 92 -26.82 -2.68 10.69
C PRO A 92 -27.49 -3.84 11.43
N ARG A 93 -26.68 -4.69 12.07
CA ARG A 93 -27.22 -5.79 12.88
C ARG A 93 -28.06 -5.18 13.99
N LYS A 94 -29.24 -5.76 14.24
CA LYS A 94 -30.06 -5.40 15.40
C LYS A 94 -29.22 -5.69 16.64
N GLU A 95 -28.92 -4.66 17.43
CA GLU A 95 -28.32 -4.86 18.75
C GLU A 95 -29.27 -5.73 19.57
N SER A 96 -28.83 -6.92 19.95
CA SER A 96 -29.49 -7.64 21.03
C SER A 96 -29.15 -6.89 22.30
N LYS A 97 -30.09 -6.08 22.80
CA LYS A 97 -30.03 -5.59 24.18
C LYS A 97 -29.87 -6.81 25.07
N LYS A 98 -28.65 -7.07 25.57
CA LYS A 98 -28.47 -7.91 26.75
C LYS A 98 -29.18 -7.17 27.88
N ARG A 99 -30.31 -7.72 28.30
CA ARG A 99 -30.91 -7.39 29.59
C ARG A 99 -29.96 -7.93 30.67
N SER A 100 -29.44 -7.05 31.50
CA SER A 100 -29.08 -7.30 32.89
C SER A 100 -29.24 -5.99 33.63
#